data_AF-A0A4R3Q7E2-F1
#
_entry.id   AF-A0A4R3Q7E2-F1
#
_cell.length_a   1.000
_cell.length_b   1.000
_cell.length_c   1.000
_cell.angle_alpha   90.00
_cell.angle_beta   90.00
_cell.angle_gamma   90.00
#
_symmetry.space_group_name_H-M   'P 1'
#
loop_
_entity.id
_entity.type
_entity.pdbx_description
1 polymer ?
#
loop_
_entity_poly.entity_id
_entity_poly.type
_entity_poly.pdbx_seq_one_letter_code
_entity_poly.pdbx_strand_id
1 'polypeptide(L)'
;MATFGPRFGLGLDRKFSFMLHAIGSVKGVTNLRLTDKRDLDVAVTDNGTTYEMGYRLFDQLRRDANRFDGRAQVSSRKKKIQLACSNLLTRLDSETFPLSLFDRSPDDIADAIGGTMINKKLSEKDRAAVAGLAASAVRTSIKSQRIGLVKLHDEIKLASLDELIDHMEVGFPRKWTELQWQKLFETNPFIHDMAFNVPVLLVQRQAHVGGKVLNGSGEKIADFLFTNKLTDSIAVLEIKTPGMELIGKKEYRGSVYAPSADLIGGVAQTLDQIERLHSNIYQLQAHNRQHRLEAYGIKGVI
;
A
#
# COMPACT_ATOMS: atom_id res chain seq x y z
N MET A 1 -22.50 32.13 40.84
CA MET A 1 -23.51 31.06 40.79
C MET A 1 -24.31 31.29 39.52
N ALA A 2 -24.15 30.43 38.51
CA ALA A 2 -24.78 30.60 37.21
C ALA A 2 -25.49 29.30 36.82
N THR A 3 -26.83 29.30 36.85
CA THR A 3 -27.72 28.15 36.58
C THR A 3 -28.07 28.07 35.09
N PHE A 4 -28.35 26.87 34.57
CA PHE A 4 -28.38 26.60 33.12
C PHE A 4 -29.54 27.22 32.29
N GLY A 5 -29.28 28.32 31.56
CA GLY A 5 -29.90 28.81 30.29
C GLY A 5 -29.58 30.31 30.02
N PRO A 6 -29.33 30.82 28.76
CA PRO A 6 -29.99 30.45 27.50
C PRO A 6 -29.11 30.17 26.24
N ARG A 7 -27.76 30.21 26.27
CA ARG A 7 -26.92 29.83 25.10
C ARG A 7 -25.58 29.12 25.42
N PHE A 8 -25.39 28.65 26.66
CA PHE A 8 -24.33 27.77 27.22
C PHE A 8 -23.17 27.33 26.27
N GLY A 9 -22.35 28.22 25.72
CA GLY A 9 -21.32 29.02 26.38
C GLY A 9 -21.72 29.81 27.62
N LEU A 10 -21.30 29.30 28.79
CA LEU A 10 -21.32 29.87 30.16
C LEU A 10 -20.78 31.33 30.29
N GLY A 11 -21.26 32.27 29.46
CA GLY A 11 -20.57 33.53 29.18
C GLY A 11 -19.32 33.36 28.29
N LEU A 12 -19.01 32.13 27.88
CA LEU A 12 -17.93 31.80 26.95
C LEU A 12 -18.41 31.90 25.50
N ASP A 13 -17.52 32.25 24.57
CA ASP A 13 -17.81 32.16 23.13
C ASP A 13 -18.32 30.75 22.80
N ARG A 14 -19.31 30.66 21.90
CA ARG A 14 -19.90 29.40 21.43
C ARG A 14 -18.83 28.41 20.93
N LYS A 15 -17.70 28.91 20.41
CA LYS A 15 -16.56 28.10 19.99
C LYS A 15 -15.97 27.22 21.10
N PHE A 16 -16.21 27.57 22.38
CA PHE A 16 -15.73 26.83 23.54
C PHE A 16 -16.75 25.84 24.12
N SER A 17 -17.88 25.62 23.44
CA SER A 17 -18.91 24.67 23.91
C SER A 17 -18.39 23.24 24.04
N PHE A 18 -17.35 22.85 23.30
CA PHE A 18 -16.73 21.52 23.39
C PHE A 18 -16.24 21.20 24.81
N MET A 19 -15.68 22.17 25.53
CA MET A 19 -15.25 22.00 26.91
C MET A 19 -16.45 21.73 27.83
N LEU A 20 -17.56 22.45 27.60
CA LEU A 20 -18.78 22.30 28.40
C LEU A 20 -19.45 20.95 28.16
N HIS A 21 -19.46 20.46 26.91
CA HIS A 21 -19.94 19.12 26.59
C HIS A 21 -19.07 18.03 27.24
N ALA A 22 -17.73 18.20 27.23
CA ALA A 22 -16.83 17.28 27.88
C ALA A 22 -17.04 17.23 29.41
N ILE A 23 -17.10 18.40 30.06
CA ILE A 23 -17.34 18.52 31.50
C ILE A 23 -18.74 17.99 31.87
N GLY A 24 -19.75 18.26 31.05
CA GLY A 24 -21.12 17.78 31.25
C GLY A 24 -21.28 16.25 31.16
N SER A 25 -20.26 15.54 30.70
CA SER A 25 -20.25 14.07 30.74
C SER A 25 -19.99 13.51 32.15
N VAL A 26 -19.52 14.35 33.08
CA VAL A 26 -19.34 14.00 34.50
C VAL A 26 -20.68 14.14 35.23
N LYS A 27 -21.20 13.03 35.75
CA LYS A 27 -22.51 13.01 36.45
C LYS A 27 -22.49 13.90 37.69
N GLY A 28 -23.56 14.68 37.88
CA GLY A 28 -23.78 15.52 39.06
C GLY A 28 -23.20 16.94 38.97
N VAL A 29 -22.29 17.19 38.02
CA VAL A 29 -21.70 18.51 37.82
C VAL A 29 -22.70 19.47 37.19
N THR A 30 -22.90 20.61 37.85
CA THR A 30 -23.79 21.70 37.42
C THR A 30 -23.11 23.06 37.41
N ASN A 31 -21.86 23.15 37.87
CA ASN A 31 -21.12 24.41 37.92
C ASN A 31 -19.69 24.20 37.42
N LEU A 32 -19.16 25.17 36.68
CA LEU A 32 -17.75 25.26 36.34
C LEU A 32 -17.12 26.42 37.13
N ARG A 33 -16.00 26.16 37.79
CA ARG A 33 -15.21 27.16 38.51
C ARG A 33 -13.80 27.19 37.93
N LEU A 34 -13.41 28.36 37.41
CA LEU A 34 -12.01 28.64 37.08
C LEU A 34 -11.32 29.19 38.33
N THR A 35 -10.12 28.69 38.62
CA THR A 35 -9.37 29.10 39.81
C THR A 35 -7.88 29.25 39.53
N ASP A 36 -7.24 30.21 40.17
CA ASP A 36 -5.78 30.37 40.17
C ASP A 36 -5.10 29.50 41.24
N LYS A 37 -5.89 28.84 42.10
CA LYS A 37 -5.39 27.91 43.13
C LYS A 37 -4.93 26.57 42.55
N ARG A 38 -5.21 26.31 41.27
CA ARG A 38 -4.84 25.11 40.50
C ARG A 38 -4.21 25.55 39.19
N ASP A 39 -3.21 24.80 38.70
CA ASP A 39 -2.47 25.16 37.49
C ASP A 39 -2.97 24.40 36.24
N LEU A 40 -2.36 23.25 35.93
CA LEU A 40 -2.74 22.37 34.82
C LEU A 40 -3.55 21.17 35.32
N ASP A 41 -4.46 21.42 36.26
CA ASP A 41 -5.17 20.37 36.98
C ASP A 41 -6.68 20.66 37.09
N VAL A 42 -7.45 19.60 37.35
CA VAL A 42 -8.91 19.61 37.47
C VAL A 42 -9.36 18.85 38.71
N ALA A 43 -10.50 19.24 39.28
CA ALA A 43 -11.12 18.49 40.37
C ALA A 43 -12.64 18.64 40.35
N VAL A 44 -13.32 17.78 41.10
CA VAL A 44 -14.73 17.97 41.45
C VAL A 44 -14.78 18.25 42.94
N THR A 45 -15.50 19.29 43.35
CA THR A 45 -15.71 19.61 44.78
C THR A 45 -16.36 18.44 45.50
N ASP A 46 -16.13 18.30 46.81
CA ASP A 46 -16.65 17.19 47.65
C ASP A 46 -18.18 16.98 47.54
N ASN A 47 -18.93 18.06 47.30
CA ASN A 47 -20.39 18.01 47.09
C ASN A 47 -20.79 17.46 45.71
N GLY A 48 -19.85 17.11 44.83
CA GLY A 48 -20.09 16.54 43.50
C GLY A 48 -20.64 17.51 42.44
N THR A 49 -20.95 18.75 42.81
CA THR A 49 -21.72 19.68 41.96
C THR A 49 -20.89 20.67 41.16
N THR A 50 -19.64 20.92 41.53
CA THR A 50 -18.78 21.92 40.89
C THR A 50 -17.51 21.27 40.34
N TYR A 51 -17.26 21.47 39.04
CA TYR A 51 -16.01 21.14 38.39
C TYR A 51 -15.06 22.34 38.49
N GLU A 52 -13.90 22.13 39.09
CA GLU A 52 -12.83 23.11 39.22
C GLU A 52 -11.75 22.86 38.17
N MET A 53 -11.30 23.92 37.50
CA MET A 53 -10.21 23.88 36.53
C MET A 53 -9.28 25.07 36.75
N GLY A 54 -7.97 24.84 36.61
CA GLY A 54 -6.98 25.90 36.63
C GLY A 54 -7.13 26.87 35.45
N TYR A 55 -6.94 28.17 35.69
CA TYR A 55 -7.06 29.19 34.62
C TYR A 55 -6.07 28.94 33.46
N ARG A 56 -4.86 28.46 33.76
CA ARG A 56 -3.84 28.14 32.75
C ARG A 56 -4.25 26.97 31.84
N LEU A 57 -4.85 25.91 32.40
CA LEU A 57 -5.40 24.81 31.60
C LEU A 57 -6.52 25.30 30.67
N PHE A 58 -7.42 26.15 31.19
CA PHE A 58 -8.47 26.74 30.40
C PHE A 58 -7.91 27.59 29.24
N ASP A 59 -6.92 28.46 29.50
CA ASP A 59 -6.31 29.27 28.45
C ASP A 59 -5.56 28.42 27.42
N GLN A 60 -4.92 27.32 27.83
CA GLN A 60 -4.28 26.38 26.91
C GLN A 60 -5.30 25.73 25.97
N LEU A 61 -6.38 25.16 26.52
CA LEU A 61 -7.47 24.57 25.73
C LEU A 61 -8.10 25.59 24.77
N ARG A 62 -8.25 26.83 25.23
CA ARG A 62 -8.76 27.95 24.41
C ARG A 62 -7.83 28.27 23.24
N ARG A 63 -6.52 28.35 23.46
CA ARG A 63 -5.53 28.64 22.41
C ARG A 63 -5.45 27.50 21.40
N ASP A 64 -5.44 26.27 21.87
CA ASP A 64 -5.38 25.08 21.01
C ASP A 64 -6.63 24.97 20.13
N ALA A 65 -7.82 25.17 20.69
CA ALA A 65 -9.07 25.21 19.92
C ALA A 65 -9.05 26.28 18.83
N ASN A 66 -8.63 27.51 19.18
CA ASN A 66 -8.50 28.59 18.20
C ASN A 66 -7.47 28.27 17.10
N ARG A 67 -6.38 27.58 17.45
CA ARG A 67 -5.37 27.14 16.49
C ARG A 67 -5.95 26.09 15.53
N PHE A 68 -6.71 25.13 16.02
CA PHE A 68 -7.40 24.13 15.18
C PHE A 68 -8.40 24.79 14.23
N ASP A 69 -9.26 25.68 14.74
CA ASP A 69 -10.22 26.43 13.94
C ASP A 69 -9.53 27.31 12.88
N GLY A 70 -8.49 28.04 13.26
CA GLY A 70 -7.72 28.88 12.35
C GLY A 70 -7.14 28.10 11.19
N ARG A 71 -6.52 26.94 11.47
CA ARG A 71 -5.97 26.03 10.45
C ARG A 71 -7.06 25.47 9.54
N ALA A 72 -8.16 24.98 10.11
CA ALA A 72 -9.28 24.45 9.34
C ALA A 72 -9.88 25.51 8.40
N GLN A 73 -10.02 26.75 8.88
CA GLN A 73 -10.50 27.86 8.06
C GLN A 73 -9.52 28.23 6.95
N VAL A 74 -8.21 28.25 7.20
CA VAL A 74 -7.20 28.48 6.15
C VAL A 74 -7.28 27.39 5.09
N SER A 75 -7.34 26.12 5.48
CA SER A 75 -7.51 24.99 4.55
C SER A 75 -8.81 25.11 3.73
N SER A 76 -9.93 25.44 4.40
CA SER A 76 -11.22 25.66 3.74
C SER A 76 -11.18 26.81 2.74
N ARG A 77 -10.57 27.95 3.11
CA ARG A 77 -10.40 29.10 2.22
C ARG A 77 -9.60 28.72 0.96
N LYS A 78 -8.48 28.03 1.12
CA LYS A 78 -7.67 27.54 -0.01
C LYS A 78 -8.49 26.64 -0.95
N LYS A 79 -9.21 25.65 -0.41
CA LYS A 79 -10.07 24.74 -1.20
C LYS A 79 -11.18 25.48 -1.94
N LYS A 80 -11.83 26.47 -1.31
CA LYS A 80 -12.88 27.29 -1.95
C LYS A 80 -12.33 28.10 -3.11
N ILE A 81 -11.16 28.74 -2.91
CA ILE A 81 -10.48 29.48 -3.97
C ILE A 81 -10.12 28.54 -5.13
N GLN A 82 -9.59 27.35 -4.84
CA GLN A 82 -9.28 26.36 -5.88
C GLN A 82 -10.51 25.96 -6.69
N LEU A 83 -11.61 25.64 -6.01
CA LEU A 83 -12.85 25.25 -6.66
C LEU A 83 -13.36 26.38 -7.56
N ALA A 84 -13.29 27.63 -7.09
CA ALA A 84 -13.65 28.80 -7.86
C ALA A 84 -12.72 28.98 -9.09
N CYS A 85 -11.40 28.99 -8.91
CA CYS A 85 -10.45 29.13 -10.00
C CYS A 85 -10.61 28.00 -11.04
N SER A 86 -10.72 26.75 -10.59
CA SER A 86 -10.82 25.58 -11.49
C SER A 86 -12.12 25.60 -12.29
N ASN A 87 -13.26 25.98 -11.69
CA ASN A 87 -14.55 25.94 -12.37
C ASN A 87 -14.91 27.23 -13.10
N LEU A 88 -14.35 28.38 -12.70
CA LEU A 88 -14.68 29.68 -13.31
C LEU A 88 -13.59 30.13 -14.28
N LEU A 89 -12.31 30.03 -13.92
CA LEU A 89 -11.20 30.59 -14.71
C LEU A 89 -10.60 29.54 -15.64
N THR A 90 -10.22 28.37 -15.13
CA THR A 90 -9.59 27.31 -15.94
C THR A 90 -10.54 26.76 -17.01
N ARG A 91 -11.86 26.74 -16.75
CA ARG A 91 -12.86 26.37 -17.77
C ARG A 91 -13.07 27.43 -18.83
N LEU A 92 -12.83 28.70 -18.50
CA LEU A 92 -12.94 29.82 -19.45
C LEU A 92 -11.73 29.82 -20.38
N ASP A 93 -10.53 29.71 -19.82
CA ASP A 93 -9.28 29.65 -20.55
C ASP A 93 -8.23 28.87 -19.74
N SER A 94 -7.96 27.65 -20.18
CA SER A 94 -7.00 26.75 -19.53
C SER A 94 -5.55 27.09 -19.82
N GLU A 95 -5.26 27.83 -20.90
CA GLU A 95 -3.90 28.26 -21.24
C GLU A 95 -3.46 29.44 -20.37
N THR A 96 -4.35 30.41 -20.16
CA THR A 96 -4.07 31.56 -19.29
C THR A 96 -4.22 31.22 -17.81
N PHE A 97 -5.16 30.34 -17.45
CA PHE A 97 -5.44 29.95 -16.07
C PHE A 97 -5.33 28.43 -15.88
N PRO A 98 -4.10 27.87 -15.85
CA PRO A 98 -3.90 26.44 -15.68
C PRO A 98 -4.45 25.95 -14.34
N LEU A 99 -4.81 24.66 -14.30
CA LEU A 99 -5.33 24.03 -13.09
C LEU A 99 -4.31 24.14 -11.95
N SER A 100 -4.61 24.97 -10.95
CA SER A 100 -3.76 25.08 -9.76
C SER A 100 -4.07 23.93 -8.80
N LEU A 101 -3.10 23.05 -8.62
CA LEU A 101 -3.11 22.04 -7.57
C LEU A 101 -2.46 22.65 -6.33
N PHE A 102 -3.22 22.82 -5.25
CA PHE A 102 -2.66 23.27 -3.98
C PHE A 102 -1.84 22.17 -3.32
N ASP A 103 -0.68 22.56 -2.81
CA ASP A 103 0.15 21.70 -1.99
C ASP A 103 -0.31 21.69 -0.52
N ARG A 104 -0.11 20.56 0.16
CA ARG A 104 -0.40 20.45 1.60
C ARG A 104 0.61 21.29 2.38
N SER A 105 0.19 21.88 3.49
CA SER A 105 1.12 22.59 4.36
C SER A 105 1.99 21.56 5.10
N PRO A 106 3.22 21.92 5.52
CA PRO A 106 4.00 21.09 6.42
C PRO A 106 3.17 20.67 7.65
N ASP A 107 3.35 19.43 8.07
CA ASP A 107 2.70 18.83 9.26
C ASP A 107 1.18 18.62 9.20
N ASP A 108 0.47 19.01 8.12
CA ASP A 108 -0.98 18.80 7.98
C ASP A 108 -1.38 17.32 8.17
N ILE A 109 -0.54 16.39 7.71
CA ILE A 109 -0.74 14.93 7.85
C ILE A 109 -0.43 14.47 9.27
N ALA A 110 0.64 14.99 9.88
CA ALA A 110 1.04 14.62 11.25
C ALA A 110 -0.03 15.05 12.26
N ASP A 111 -0.58 16.25 12.08
CA ASP A 111 -1.70 16.76 12.89
C ASP A 111 -2.99 15.95 12.69
N ALA A 112 -3.25 15.47 11.47
CA ALA A 112 -4.45 14.68 11.17
C ALA A 112 -4.38 13.25 11.74
N ILE A 113 -3.18 12.68 11.89
CA ILE A 113 -2.96 11.30 12.34
C ILE A 113 -2.59 11.23 13.84
N GLY A 114 -2.13 12.34 14.44
CA GLY A 114 -1.50 12.35 15.76
C GLY A 114 -2.36 11.90 16.96
N GLY A 115 -1.67 11.31 17.94
CA GLY A 115 -1.98 11.23 19.38
C GLY A 115 -3.15 10.36 19.85
N THR A 116 -4.34 10.55 19.28
CA THR A 116 -5.58 10.12 19.94
C THR A 116 -6.66 9.62 18.99
N MET A 117 -6.45 9.70 17.67
CA MET A 117 -7.38 9.09 16.71
C MET A 117 -7.11 7.58 16.59
N ILE A 118 -8.07 6.80 17.06
CA ILE A 118 -8.10 5.36 16.78
C ILE A 118 -8.51 5.20 15.31
N ASN A 119 -7.60 4.69 14.47
CA ASN A 119 -7.78 4.44 13.03
C ASN A 119 -8.83 3.37 12.66
N LYS A 120 -9.75 3.02 13.58
CA LYS A 120 -10.73 1.94 13.43
C LYS A 120 -11.85 2.23 12.40
N LYS A 121 -11.85 3.41 11.76
CA LYS A 121 -12.91 3.88 10.86
C LYS A 121 -12.41 4.44 9.51
N LEU A 122 -11.21 4.09 9.06
CA LEU A 122 -10.76 4.54 7.73
C LEU A 122 -11.62 3.90 6.63
N SER A 123 -12.23 4.74 5.79
CA SER A 123 -12.96 4.30 4.58
C SER A 123 -12.00 3.78 3.50
N GLU A 124 -12.49 3.06 2.50
CA GLU A 124 -11.66 2.62 1.36
C GLU A 124 -10.97 3.80 0.65
N LYS A 125 -11.65 4.94 0.57
CA LYS A 125 -11.08 6.16 0.00
C LYS A 125 -9.92 6.71 0.84
N ASP A 126 -10.05 6.64 2.17
CA ASP A 126 -8.99 7.07 3.08
C ASP A 126 -7.78 6.13 3.00
N ARG A 127 -8.02 4.81 2.96
CA ARG A 127 -6.95 3.82 2.80
C ARG A 127 -6.19 4.01 1.49
N ALA A 128 -6.90 4.21 0.38
CA ALA A 128 -6.29 4.50 -0.91
C ALA A 128 -5.46 5.80 -0.88
N ALA A 129 -5.96 6.84 -0.22
CA ALA A 129 -5.22 8.10 -0.06
C ALA A 129 -3.95 7.93 0.80
N VAL A 130 -4.01 7.12 1.86
CA VAL A 130 -2.84 6.79 2.70
C VAL A 130 -1.81 6.00 1.91
N ALA A 131 -2.22 4.95 1.18
CA ALA A 131 -1.32 4.15 0.35
C ALA A 131 -0.65 5.00 -0.74
N GLY A 132 -1.42 5.84 -1.44
CA GLY A 132 -0.89 6.75 -2.47
C GLY A 132 0.09 7.78 -1.91
N LEU A 133 -0.20 8.34 -0.73
CA LEU A 133 0.70 9.26 -0.05
C LEU A 133 1.99 8.57 0.43
N ALA A 134 1.88 7.37 1.00
CA ALA A 134 3.04 6.59 1.40
C ALA A 134 3.96 6.34 0.20
N ALA A 135 3.39 5.89 -0.93
CA ALA A 135 4.12 5.61 -2.17
C ALA A 135 4.88 6.83 -2.71
N SER A 136 4.26 8.03 -2.72
CA SER A 136 4.94 9.25 -3.19
C SER A 136 6.02 9.75 -2.23
N ALA A 137 5.86 9.50 -0.93
CA ALA A 137 6.78 9.96 0.11
C ALA A 137 8.01 9.04 0.30
N VAL A 138 7.99 7.77 -0.16
CA VAL A 138 9.08 6.81 0.06
C VAL A 138 10.43 7.37 -0.39
N ARG A 139 10.51 7.86 -1.64
CA ARG A 139 11.78 8.29 -2.24
C ARG A 139 12.36 9.54 -1.56
N THR A 140 11.50 10.47 -1.16
CA THR A 140 11.91 11.71 -0.49
C THR A 140 12.28 11.50 0.97
N SER A 141 11.66 10.50 1.63
CA SER A 141 11.82 10.24 3.06
C SER A 141 12.90 9.20 3.39
N ILE A 142 13.44 8.48 2.40
CA ILE A 142 14.39 7.37 2.64
C ILE A 142 15.65 7.78 3.40
N LYS A 143 16.12 9.02 3.22
CA LYS A 143 17.31 9.55 3.89
C LYS A 143 17.07 9.89 5.37
N SER A 144 15.87 10.34 5.71
CA SER A 144 15.54 10.82 7.06
C SER A 144 14.77 9.80 7.90
N GLN A 145 14.01 8.89 7.29
CA GLN A 145 13.09 7.96 7.97
C GLN A 145 13.37 6.49 7.63
N ARG A 146 14.65 6.12 7.47
CA ARG A 146 15.06 4.78 7.02
C ARG A 146 14.47 3.64 7.86
N ILE A 147 14.54 3.74 9.19
CA ILE A 147 14.07 2.68 10.10
C ILE A 147 12.56 2.46 9.93
N GLY A 148 11.77 3.54 9.92
CA GLY A 148 10.32 3.46 9.74
C GLY A 148 9.92 2.89 8.38
N LEU A 149 10.63 3.26 7.31
CA LEU A 149 10.35 2.76 5.97
C LEU A 149 10.73 1.28 5.78
N VAL A 150 11.81 0.82 6.41
CA VAL A 150 12.16 -0.62 6.42
C VAL A 150 11.05 -1.40 7.12
N LYS A 151 10.60 -0.95 8.30
CA LYS A 151 9.49 -1.59 9.00
C LYS A 151 8.22 -1.62 8.15
N LEU A 152 7.87 -0.50 7.51
CA LEU A 152 6.71 -0.44 6.62
C LEU A 152 6.83 -1.43 5.45
N HIS A 153 8.00 -1.54 4.85
CA HIS A 153 8.26 -2.50 3.77
C HIS A 153 8.07 -3.94 4.23
N ASP A 154 8.55 -4.29 5.43
CA ASP A 154 8.38 -5.63 6.00
C ASP A 154 6.91 -5.93 6.30
N GLU A 155 6.16 -4.98 6.87
CA GLU A 155 4.72 -5.10 7.11
C GLU A 155 3.93 -5.27 5.81
N ILE A 156 4.27 -4.52 4.75
CA ILE A 156 3.67 -4.68 3.42
C ILE A 156 3.95 -6.09 2.89
N LYS A 157 5.18 -6.57 2.99
CA LYS A 157 5.53 -7.93 2.55
C LYS A 157 4.76 -9.01 3.29
N LEU A 158 4.65 -8.91 4.62
CA LEU A 158 3.89 -9.87 5.42
C LEU A 158 2.41 -9.87 5.04
N ALA A 159 1.78 -8.68 4.95
CA ALA A 159 0.39 -8.59 4.55
C ALA A 159 0.13 -9.12 3.13
N SER A 160 1.04 -8.86 2.18
CA SER A 160 0.94 -9.43 0.82
C SER A 160 1.15 -10.94 0.79
N LEU A 161 1.98 -11.49 1.68
CA LEU A 161 2.13 -12.94 1.84
C LEU A 161 0.86 -13.58 2.39
N ASP A 162 0.24 -12.98 3.41
CA ASP A 162 -1.01 -13.48 4.00
C ASP A 162 -2.13 -13.50 2.94
N GLU A 163 -2.32 -12.40 2.20
CA GLU A 163 -3.32 -12.33 1.13
C GLU A 163 -3.05 -13.37 0.01
N LEU A 164 -1.78 -13.59 -0.33
CA LEU A 164 -1.40 -14.60 -1.30
C LEU A 164 -1.74 -16.01 -0.80
N ILE A 165 -1.41 -16.32 0.46
CA ILE A 165 -1.71 -17.62 1.08
C ILE A 165 -3.23 -17.86 1.05
N ASP A 166 -4.04 -16.88 1.46
CA ASP A 166 -5.50 -16.98 1.41
C ASP A 166 -6.01 -17.33 0.00
N HIS A 167 -5.47 -16.66 -1.03
CA HIS A 167 -5.84 -16.97 -2.41
C HIS A 167 -5.38 -18.35 -2.86
N MET A 168 -4.18 -18.79 -2.46
CA MET A 168 -3.67 -20.13 -2.77
C MET A 168 -4.53 -21.21 -2.11
N GLU A 169 -4.91 -21.03 -0.85
CA GLU A 169 -5.80 -21.93 -0.09
C GLU A 169 -7.19 -22.08 -0.74
N VAL A 170 -7.71 -21.03 -1.36
CA VAL A 170 -8.94 -21.11 -2.18
C VAL A 170 -8.68 -21.86 -3.50
N GLY A 171 -7.52 -21.68 -4.11
CA GLY A 171 -7.17 -22.23 -5.41
C GLY A 171 -6.92 -23.74 -5.41
N PHE A 172 -6.31 -24.27 -4.35
CA PHE A 172 -5.99 -25.69 -4.22
C PHE A 172 -7.22 -26.62 -4.33
N PRO A 173 -8.28 -26.50 -3.50
CA PRO A 173 -9.43 -27.39 -3.56
C PRO A 173 -10.25 -27.20 -4.83
N ARG A 174 -10.22 -26.00 -5.40
CA ARG A 174 -10.93 -25.67 -6.66
C ARG A 174 -10.19 -26.13 -7.91
N LYS A 175 -8.98 -26.69 -7.77
CA LYS A 175 -8.12 -27.13 -8.88
C LYS A 175 -8.01 -26.05 -9.95
N TRP A 176 -7.59 -24.86 -9.54
CA TRP A 176 -7.37 -23.75 -10.46
C TRP A 176 -6.47 -24.16 -11.64
N THR A 177 -6.81 -23.65 -12.81
CA THR A 177 -6.04 -23.87 -14.04
C THR A 177 -4.71 -23.13 -13.98
N GLU A 178 -3.76 -23.54 -14.82
CA GLU A 178 -2.44 -22.87 -14.94
C GLU A 178 -2.58 -21.36 -15.18
N LEU A 179 -3.53 -20.95 -16.03
CA LEU A 179 -3.83 -19.53 -16.28
C LEU A 179 -4.32 -18.78 -15.03
N GLN A 180 -5.06 -19.44 -14.13
CA GLN A 180 -5.51 -18.82 -12.89
C GLN A 180 -4.34 -18.65 -11.91
N TRP A 181 -3.44 -19.63 -11.83
CA TRP A 181 -2.19 -19.52 -11.05
C TRP A 181 -1.26 -18.44 -11.61
N GLN A 182 -1.10 -18.39 -12.93
CA GLN A 182 -0.32 -17.35 -13.61
C GLN A 182 -0.83 -15.95 -13.25
N LYS A 183 -2.15 -15.73 -13.33
CA LYS A 183 -2.77 -14.45 -12.93
C LYS A 183 -2.54 -14.10 -11.45
N LEU A 184 -2.56 -15.08 -10.55
CA LEU A 184 -2.27 -14.86 -9.14
C LEU A 184 -0.83 -14.41 -8.92
N PHE A 185 0.14 -15.03 -9.61
CA PHE A 185 1.55 -14.66 -9.47
C PHE A 185 1.91 -13.35 -10.19
N GLU A 186 1.17 -12.98 -11.25
CA GLU A 186 1.27 -11.65 -11.88
C GLU A 186 0.97 -10.50 -10.92
N THR A 187 -0.02 -10.67 -10.04
CA THR A 187 -0.39 -9.66 -9.05
C THR A 187 0.53 -9.66 -7.82
N ASN A 188 1.41 -10.67 -7.70
CA ASN A 188 2.28 -10.88 -6.55
C ASN A 188 3.76 -11.03 -6.96
N PRO A 189 4.37 -10.04 -7.63
CA PRO A 189 5.68 -10.18 -8.27
C PRO A 189 6.84 -10.53 -7.32
N PHE A 190 6.69 -10.28 -6.02
CA PHE A 190 7.68 -10.62 -5.00
C PHE A 190 7.91 -12.15 -4.90
N ILE A 191 6.95 -12.99 -5.32
CA ILE A 191 7.11 -14.44 -5.30
C ILE A 191 8.17 -14.91 -6.29
N HIS A 192 8.36 -14.19 -7.39
CA HIS A 192 9.36 -14.55 -8.40
C HIS A 192 10.78 -14.38 -7.87
N ASP A 193 11.04 -13.39 -7.02
CA ASP A 193 12.34 -13.25 -6.35
C ASP A 193 12.63 -14.45 -5.43
N MET A 194 11.59 -15.04 -4.82
CA MET A 194 11.72 -16.26 -4.01
C MET A 194 12.00 -17.49 -4.87
N ALA A 195 11.38 -17.59 -6.05
CA ALA A 195 11.56 -18.74 -6.95
C ALA A 195 13.00 -18.85 -7.51
N PHE A 196 13.62 -17.72 -7.86
CA PHE A 196 14.93 -17.72 -8.53
C PHE A 196 16.15 -17.66 -7.59
N ASN A 197 15.93 -17.44 -6.28
CA ASN A 197 16.98 -17.16 -5.28
C ASN A 197 17.95 -16.04 -5.70
N VAL A 198 17.55 -15.20 -6.66
CA VAL A 198 18.29 -14.03 -7.17
C VAL A 198 17.29 -12.93 -7.52
N PRO A 199 17.67 -11.64 -7.41
CA PRO A 199 16.77 -10.55 -7.81
C PRO A 199 16.48 -10.61 -9.31
N VAL A 200 15.21 -10.80 -9.65
CA VAL A 200 14.75 -10.84 -11.03
C VAL A 200 13.91 -9.61 -11.36
N LEU A 201 13.92 -9.22 -12.63
CA LEU A 201 13.02 -8.23 -13.19
C LEU A 201 12.17 -8.92 -14.27
N LEU A 202 10.85 -8.83 -14.14
CA LEU A 202 9.94 -9.35 -15.16
C LEU A 202 10.14 -8.56 -16.45
N VAL A 203 10.51 -9.24 -17.53
CA VAL A 203 10.68 -8.66 -18.87
C VAL A 203 9.36 -8.76 -19.62
N GLN A 204 8.77 -9.96 -19.69
CA GLN A 204 7.58 -10.23 -20.49
C GLN A 204 6.80 -11.42 -19.93
N ARG A 205 5.47 -11.36 -20.03
CA ARG A 205 4.53 -12.46 -19.75
C ARG A 205 4.21 -13.20 -21.03
N GLN A 206 3.99 -14.52 -20.96
CA GLN A 206 3.72 -15.35 -22.14
C GLN A 206 4.71 -15.00 -23.26
N ALA A 207 5.99 -15.01 -22.90
CA ALA A 207 7.05 -14.50 -23.75
C ALA A 207 7.29 -15.48 -24.91
N HIS A 208 7.22 -14.97 -26.13
CA HIS A 208 7.55 -15.73 -27.31
C HIS A 208 9.06 -15.94 -27.37
N VAL A 209 9.51 -17.15 -27.09
CA VAL A 209 10.94 -17.51 -27.01
C VAL A 209 11.53 -17.98 -28.34
N GLY A 210 10.75 -17.85 -29.42
CA GLY A 210 11.13 -18.26 -30.77
C GLY A 210 10.53 -19.61 -31.18
N GLY A 211 11.03 -20.18 -32.28
CA GLY A 211 10.60 -21.48 -32.79
C GLY A 211 9.49 -21.46 -33.84
N LYS A 212 9.12 -20.29 -34.39
CA LYS A 212 8.24 -20.24 -35.57
C LYS A 212 8.89 -21.03 -36.71
N VAL A 213 8.25 -22.12 -37.11
CA VAL A 213 8.59 -22.84 -38.35
C VAL A 213 8.12 -22.02 -39.55
N LEU A 214 8.58 -22.35 -40.76
CA LEU A 214 8.35 -21.55 -41.97
C LEU A 214 6.86 -21.25 -42.29
N ASN A 215 5.93 -22.04 -41.76
CA ASN A 215 4.49 -21.83 -41.92
C ASN A 215 3.85 -20.98 -40.79
N GLY A 216 4.66 -20.40 -39.91
CA GLY A 216 4.22 -19.54 -38.81
C GLY A 216 3.73 -20.27 -37.55
N SER A 217 3.61 -21.60 -37.57
CA SER A 217 3.23 -22.42 -36.41
C SER A 217 4.45 -22.77 -35.52
N GLY A 218 4.21 -23.33 -34.33
CA GLY A 218 5.27 -23.84 -33.46
C GLY A 218 5.92 -22.81 -32.54
N GLU A 219 5.35 -21.61 -32.43
CA GLU A 219 5.85 -20.58 -31.51
C GLU A 219 5.79 -21.08 -30.06
N LYS A 220 6.95 -21.08 -29.40
CA LYS A 220 7.07 -21.48 -28.00
C LYS A 220 6.88 -20.27 -27.11
N ILE A 221 6.12 -20.47 -26.05
CA ILE A 221 5.71 -19.44 -25.11
C ILE A 221 6.16 -19.90 -23.72
N ALA A 222 6.91 -19.06 -23.02
CA ALA A 222 7.21 -19.24 -21.60
C ALA A 222 6.25 -18.40 -20.77
N ASP A 223 5.82 -18.90 -19.61
CA ASP A 223 4.86 -18.16 -18.75
C ASP A 223 5.42 -16.81 -18.32
N PHE A 224 6.69 -16.80 -17.89
CA PHE A 224 7.41 -15.58 -17.57
C PHE A 224 8.86 -15.62 -18.03
N LEU A 225 9.26 -14.50 -18.63
CA LEU A 225 10.65 -14.21 -18.96
C LEU A 225 11.17 -13.14 -18.00
N PHE A 226 12.27 -13.44 -17.34
CA PHE A 226 12.94 -12.56 -16.39
C PHE A 226 14.34 -12.20 -16.86
N THR A 227 14.88 -11.12 -16.30
CA THR A 227 16.31 -10.80 -16.37
C THR A 227 16.86 -10.61 -14.96
N ASN A 228 18.07 -11.10 -14.72
CA ASN A 228 18.78 -10.87 -13.48
C ASN A 228 19.24 -9.41 -13.41
N LYS A 229 18.92 -8.71 -12.32
CA LYS A 229 19.25 -7.27 -12.18
C LYS A 229 20.76 -6.97 -12.12
N LEU A 230 21.61 -7.96 -11.84
CA LEU A 230 23.06 -7.82 -11.70
C LEU A 230 23.81 -8.24 -12.96
N THR A 231 23.37 -9.30 -13.64
CA THR A 231 24.09 -9.90 -14.77
C THR A 231 23.39 -9.71 -16.11
N ASP A 232 22.18 -9.17 -16.12
CA ASP A 232 21.27 -9.10 -17.26
C ASP A 232 20.94 -10.48 -17.88
N SER A 233 21.33 -11.56 -17.20
CA SER A 233 21.08 -12.94 -17.62
C SER A 233 19.59 -13.23 -17.62
N ILE A 234 19.10 -13.80 -18.72
CA ILE A 234 17.71 -14.23 -18.85
C ILE A 234 17.43 -15.38 -17.88
N ALA A 235 16.20 -15.44 -17.38
CA ALA A 235 15.67 -16.57 -16.65
C ALA A 235 14.24 -16.90 -17.12
N VAL A 236 13.90 -18.18 -17.08
CA VAL A 236 12.62 -18.74 -17.54
C VAL A 236 11.91 -19.37 -16.36
N LEU A 237 10.66 -19.00 -16.15
CA LEU A 237 9.75 -19.66 -15.22
C LEU A 237 8.62 -20.31 -16.01
N GLU A 238 8.48 -21.61 -15.85
CA GLU A 238 7.34 -22.40 -16.31
C GLU A 238 6.47 -22.70 -15.08
N ILE A 239 5.16 -22.57 -15.19
CA ILE A 239 4.24 -22.91 -14.10
C ILE A 239 3.59 -24.23 -14.40
N LYS A 240 3.42 -25.05 -13.36
CA LYS A 240 2.52 -26.20 -13.40
C LYS A 240 1.54 -26.14 -12.26
N THR A 241 0.37 -26.73 -12.48
CA THR A 241 -0.68 -26.74 -11.46
C THR A 241 -0.24 -27.57 -10.24
N PRO A 242 -0.66 -27.21 -9.01
CA PRO A 242 -0.32 -27.99 -7.81
C PRO A 242 -0.80 -29.45 -7.83
N GLY A 243 -1.75 -29.80 -8.71
CA GLY A 243 -2.24 -31.17 -8.89
C GLY A 243 -1.39 -32.02 -9.84
N MET A 244 -0.32 -31.46 -10.40
CA MET A 244 0.61 -32.19 -11.26
C MET A 244 1.30 -33.32 -10.49
N GLU A 245 1.35 -34.51 -11.08
CA GLU A 245 2.07 -35.62 -10.48
C GLU A 245 3.57 -35.31 -10.52
N LEU A 246 4.28 -35.46 -9.39
CA LEU A 246 5.75 -35.26 -9.34
C LEU A 246 6.51 -36.58 -9.47
N ILE A 247 5.92 -37.66 -8.97
CA ILE A 247 6.48 -39.03 -8.99
C ILE A 247 5.58 -39.96 -9.78
N GLY A 248 6.17 -40.97 -10.41
CA GLY A 248 5.42 -42.00 -11.13
C GLY A 248 4.55 -42.84 -10.18
N LYS A 249 3.42 -43.33 -10.69
CA LYS A 249 2.48 -44.17 -9.91
C LYS A 249 3.03 -45.55 -9.55
N LYS A 250 3.98 -46.05 -10.35
CA LYS A 250 4.57 -47.38 -10.17
C LYS A 250 5.93 -47.25 -9.52
N GLU A 251 6.14 -48.06 -8.51
CA GLU A 251 7.47 -48.27 -7.95
C GLU A 251 8.37 -48.83 -9.05
N TYR A 252 9.53 -48.22 -9.22
CA TYR A 252 10.52 -48.68 -10.19
C TYR A 252 11.29 -49.88 -9.60
N ARG A 253 11.89 -49.69 -8.41
CA ARG A 253 12.66 -50.71 -7.65
C ARG A 253 12.79 -50.35 -6.17
N GLY A 254 12.43 -51.25 -5.25
CA GLY A 254 12.84 -51.19 -3.84
C GLY A 254 12.49 -49.86 -3.15
N SER A 255 11.23 -49.45 -3.23
CA SER A 255 10.67 -48.18 -2.75
C SER A 255 11.20 -46.92 -3.44
N VAL A 256 11.87 -47.06 -4.58
CA VAL A 256 12.27 -45.94 -5.44
C VAL A 256 11.20 -45.67 -6.49
N TYR A 257 10.73 -44.43 -6.56
CA TYR A 257 9.83 -43.94 -7.59
C TYR A 257 10.61 -43.11 -8.60
N ALA A 258 10.33 -43.33 -9.89
CA ALA A 258 10.84 -42.45 -10.93
C ALA A 258 10.09 -41.10 -10.91
N PRO A 259 10.68 -40.02 -11.45
CA PRO A 259 9.92 -38.80 -11.78
C PRO A 259 8.70 -39.14 -12.65
N SER A 260 7.60 -38.41 -12.47
CA SER A 260 6.42 -38.59 -13.31
C SER A 260 6.69 -38.18 -14.77
N ALA A 261 5.87 -38.68 -15.70
CA ALA A 261 5.94 -38.24 -17.10
C ALA A 261 5.66 -36.73 -17.23
N ASP A 262 4.76 -36.19 -16.40
CA ASP A 262 4.44 -34.77 -16.38
C ASP A 262 5.67 -33.95 -15.97
N LEU A 263 6.39 -34.35 -14.91
CA LEU A 263 7.55 -33.62 -14.40
C LEU A 263 8.68 -33.62 -15.44
N ILE A 264 8.95 -34.79 -16.03
CA ILE A 264 9.93 -34.89 -17.12
C ILE A 264 9.50 -34.06 -18.33
N GLY A 265 8.20 -34.03 -18.65
CA GLY A 265 7.64 -33.19 -19.71
C GLY A 265 7.89 -31.69 -19.45
N GLY A 266 7.63 -31.22 -18.23
CA GLY A 266 7.93 -29.85 -17.81
C GLY A 266 9.41 -29.51 -17.92
N VAL A 267 10.29 -30.39 -17.42
CA VAL A 267 11.76 -30.23 -17.52
C VAL A 267 12.22 -30.14 -18.97
N ALA A 268 11.76 -31.05 -19.81
CA ALA A 268 12.09 -31.03 -21.24
C ALA A 268 11.59 -29.75 -21.93
N GLN A 269 10.40 -29.27 -21.58
CA GLN A 269 9.84 -28.02 -22.09
C GLN A 269 10.68 -26.81 -21.69
N THR A 270 11.06 -26.69 -20.42
CA THR A 270 11.90 -25.58 -19.95
C THR A 270 13.28 -25.60 -20.60
N LEU A 271 13.88 -26.77 -20.78
CA LEU A 271 15.17 -26.91 -21.49
C LEU A 271 15.07 -26.52 -22.97
N ASP A 272 13.99 -26.90 -23.68
CA ASP A 272 13.73 -26.46 -25.07
C ASP A 272 13.54 -24.93 -25.14
N GLN A 273 12.81 -24.33 -24.19
CA GLN A 273 12.65 -22.87 -24.13
C GLN A 273 14.00 -22.16 -23.91
N ILE A 274 14.85 -22.68 -23.03
CA ILE A 274 16.20 -22.14 -22.77
C ILE A 274 17.08 -22.22 -24.01
N GLU A 275 17.12 -23.38 -24.67
CA GLU A 275 17.91 -23.57 -25.89
C GLU A 275 17.49 -22.57 -26.97
N ARG A 276 16.17 -22.40 -27.17
CA ARG A 276 15.66 -21.45 -28.17
C ARG A 276 15.99 -20.00 -27.84
N LEU A 277 15.89 -19.60 -26.57
CA LEU A 277 16.30 -18.27 -26.13
C LEU A 277 17.78 -18.04 -26.42
N HIS A 278 18.62 -19.02 -26.09
CA HIS A 278 20.05 -18.96 -26.33
C HIS A 278 20.35 -18.84 -27.84
N SER A 279 19.72 -19.67 -28.67
CA SER A 279 19.92 -19.70 -30.12
C SER A 279 19.40 -18.43 -30.83
N ASN A 280 18.40 -17.75 -30.28
CA ASN A 280 17.82 -16.53 -30.87
C ASN A 280 18.22 -15.22 -30.16
N ILE A 281 19.16 -15.26 -29.21
CA ILE A 281 19.44 -14.13 -28.31
C ILE A 281 19.79 -12.84 -29.07
N TYR A 282 20.64 -12.92 -30.09
CA TYR A 282 21.06 -11.74 -30.86
C TYR A 282 19.90 -11.08 -31.62
N GLN A 283 18.97 -11.88 -32.14
CA GLN A 283 17.76 -11.35 -32.78
C GLN A 283 16.85 -10.69 -31.74
N LEU A 284 16.66 -11.33 -30.58
CA LEU A 284 15.83 -10.77 -29.50
C LEU A 284 16.40 -9.43 -29.00
N GLN A 285 17.71 -9.35 -28.77
CA GLN A 285 18.41 -8.11 -28.40
C GLN A 285 18.23 -7.02 -29.47
N ALA A 286 18.39 -7.37 -30.75
CA ALA A 286 18.30 -6.40 -31.85
C ALA A 286 16.91 -5.77 -31.97
N HIS A 287 15.85 -6.56 -31.77
CA HIS A 287 14.46 -6.10 -31.85
C HIS A 287 13.95 -5.45 -30.55
N ASN A 288 14.57 -5.74 -29.40
CA ASN A 288 14.12 -5.29 -28.08
C ASN A 288 15.18 -4.47 -27.35
N ARG A 289 15.78 -3.47 -28.02
CA ARG A 289 16.90 -2.66 -27.50
C ARG A 289 16.64 -1.96 -26.16
N GLN A 290 15.37 -1.77 -25.77
CA GLN A 290 14.99 -1.23 -24.47
C GLN A 290 15.26 -2.18 -23.29
N HIS A 291 15.46 -3.47 -23.56
CA HIS A 291 15.75 -4.48 -22.55
C HIS A 291 17.19 -4.95 -22.68
N ARG A 292 17.92 -4.97 -21.56
CA ARG A 292 19.24 -5.60 -21.48
C ARG A 292 19.02 -7.09 -21.22
N LEU A 293 19.40 -7.90 -22.20
CA LEU A 293 19.15 -9.34 -22.23
C LEU A 293 20.45 -10.03 -22.53
N GLU A 294 20.91 -10.91 -21.64
CA GLU A 294 22.11 -11.71 -21.82
C GLU A 294 21.78 -13.20 -21.70
N ALA A 295 22.44 -14.04 -22.50
CA ALA A 295 22.22 -15.50 -22.47
C ALA A 295 23.25 -16.27 -21.61
N TYR A 296 24.03 -15.57 -20.78
CA TYR A 296 24.99 -16.22 -19.89
C TYR A 296 24.27 -16.94 -18.74
N GLY A 297 24.31 -18.27 -18.73
CA GLY A 297 23.82 -19.09 -17.61
C GLY A 297 22.32 -18.93 -17.38
N ILE A 298 21.50 -19.04 -18.44
CA ILE A 298 20.05 -18.92 -18.36
C ILE A 298 19.51 -19.93 -17.33
N LYS A 299 18.81 -19.42 -16.31
CA LYS A 299 18.17 -20.26 -15.28
C LYS A 299 16.77 -20.66 -15.73
N GLY A 300 16.44 -21.95 -15.61
CA GLY A 300 15.09 -22.47 -15.72
C GLY A 300 14.54 -22.88 -14.37
N VAL A 301 13.29 -22.51 -14.08
CA VAL A 301 12.54 -22.93 -12.90
C VAL A 301 11.18 -23.47 -13.35
N ILE A 302 10.73 -24.54 -12.70
CA ILE A 302 9.41 -25.18 -12.84
C ILE A 302 8.77 -25.23 -11.46
#